data_AF-A0A4Q3TIL1-F1
#
_entry.id   AF-A0A4Q3TIL1-F1
#
_cell.length_a   1.000
_cell.length_b   1.000
_cell.length_c   1.000
_cell.angle_alpha   90.00
_cell.angle_beta   90.00
_cell.angle_gamma   90.00
#
_symmetry.space_group_name_H-M   'P 1'
#
loop_
_entity.id
_entity.type
_entity.pdbx_description
1 polymer ?
#
loop_
_entity_poly.entity_id
_entity_poly.type
_entity_poly.pdbx_seq_one_letter_code
_entity_poly.pdbx_strand_id
1 'polypeptide(L)'
;MSDDEKPAERRRMVKPPTGGTAAGRGMGTKMKTADTKSMSSQQWIKRQLSDKWSEKARAEGWRSRAAFKLLEIDDRFRLIKQGSRVIDLGAAPGGWVQVALKRGAKAVVGVDLLPIEPIPGAELIQADFTHPGVAEQM
;
A
#
# COMPACT_ATOMS: atom_id res chain seq x y z
N MET A 1 -50.22 13.69 19.34
CA MET A 1 -50.27 12.90 18.10
C MET A 1 -48.85 12.42 17.90
N SER A 2 -48.61 11.17 18.26
CA SER A 2 -47.30 10.55 18.38
C SER A 2 -47.13 9.62 17.19
N ASP A 3 -46.19 9.92 16.30
CA ASP A 3 -45.84 9.03 15.19
C ASP A 3 -44.45 8.44 15.47
N ASP A 4 -44.47 7.30 16.17
CA ASP A 4 -43.33 6.38 16.32
C ASP A 4 -43.18 5.58 15.02
N GLU A 5 -42.20 5.95 14.19
CA GLU A 5 -41.89 5.24 12.96
C GLU A 5 -41.05 3.98 13.28
N LYS A 6 -41.66 2.79 13.24
CA LYS A 6 -40.96 1.52 13.47
C LYS A 6 -40.04 1.18 12.28
N PRO A 7 -38.78 0.75 12.50
CA PRO A 7 -37.89 0.37 11.42
C PRO A 7 -38.32 -0.96 10.76
N ALA A 8 -38.23 -1.01 9.43
CA ALA A 8 -38.64 -2.15 8.62
C ALA A 8 -37.85 -3.43 8.94
N GLU A 9 -38.58 -4.53 9.18
CA GLU A 9 -38.03 -5.84 9.54
C GLU A 9 -37.26 -6.46 8.35
N ARG A 10 -35.98 -6.81 8.56
CA ARG A 10 -35.14 -7.42 7.52
C ARG A 10 -35.60 -8.86 7.28
N ARG A 11 -36.04 -9.17 6.06
CA ARG A 11 -36.46 -10.51 5.63
C ARG A 11 -35.39 -11.57 5.95
N ARG A 12 -35.78 -12.57 6.74
CA ARG A 12 -34.95 -13.72 7.13
C ARG A 12 -34.64 -14.58 5.90
N MET A 13 -33.36 -14.87 5.68
CA MET A 13 -32.89 -15.67 4.54
C MET A 13 -33.37 -17.13 4.71
N VAL A 14 -34.14 -17.64 3.74
CA VAL A 14 -34.88 -18.91 3.89
C VAL A 14 -34.01 -20.15 3.58
N LYS A 15 -32.81 -20.00 2.99
CA LYS A 15 -31.87 -21.13 2.82
C LYS A 15 -30.44 -20.67 2.53
N PRO A 16 -29.41 -21.27 3.14
CA PRO A 16 -28.03 -21.04 2.71
C PRO A 16 -27.77 -21.71 1.35
N PRO A 17 -26.91 -21.12 0.49
CA PRO A 17 -26.54 -21.72 -0.78
C PRO A 17 -25.73 -23.00 -0.54
N THR A 18 -26.26 -24.12 -1.05
CA THR A 18 -25.58 -25.41 -1.06
C THR A 18 -24.62 -25.48 -2.24
N GLY A 19 -23.31 -25.40 -1.97
CA GLY A 19 -22.26 -25.70 -2.95
C GLY A 19 -21.13 -24.67 -2.99
N GLY A 20 -19.96 -25.07 -2.47
CA GLY A 20 -18.71 -24.32 -2.58
C GLY A 20 -17.79 -24.62 -1.40
N THR A 21 -16.72 -25.37 -1.64
CA THR A 21 -15.65 -25.60 -0.66
C THR A 21 -15.06 -24.27 -0.21
N ALA A 22 -14.98 -24.04 1.10
CA ALA A 22 -14.48 -22.82 1.71
C ALA A 22 -13.05 -22.43 1.26
N ALA A 23 -12.28 -23.38 0.73
CA ALA A 23 -10.90 -23.20 0.27
C ALA A 23 -10.71 -22.22 -0.90
N GLY A 24 -11.77 -21.92 -1.67
CA GLY A 24 -11.70 -21.04 -2.85
C GLY A 24 -12.10 -19.58 -2.63
N ARG A 25 -12.65 -19.24 -1.46
CA ARG A 25 -12.98 -17.84 -1.14
C ARG A 25 -11.80 -17.21 -0.41
N GLY A 26 -11.00 -16.44 -1.14
CA GLY A 26 -10.18 -15.41 -0.50
C GLY A 26 -11.09 -14.60 0.42
N MET A 27 -10.87 -14.68 1.74
CA MET A 27 -11.62 -13.87 2.67
C MET A 27 -11.27 -12.41 2.38
N GLY A 28 -12.17 -11.70 1.69
CA GLY A 28 -12.08 -10.26 1.60
C GLY A 28 -11.95 -9.68 3.00
N THR A 29 -10.99 -8.79 3.19
CA THR A 29 -10.75 -8.08 4.44
C THR A 29 -12.05 -7.40 4.87
N LYS A 30 -12.65 -7.87 5.95
CA LYS A 30 -13.90 -7.30 6.48
C LYS A 30 -13.63 -5.88 6.97
N MET A 31 -14.42 -4.91 6.50
CA MET A 31 -14.40 -3.55 7.05
C MET A 31 -14.88 -3.58 8.51
N LYS A 32 -14.01 -3.15 9.44
CA LYS A 32 -14.34 -3.06 10.88
C LYS A 32 -15.18 -1.82 11.25
N THR A 33 -15.30 -0.84 10.34
CA THR A 33 -15.92 0.48 10.58
C THR A 33 -16.96 0.84 9.50
N ALA A 34 -17.72 -0.16 9.04
CA ALA A 34 -18.76 0.06 8.05
C ALA A 34 -19.90 0.94 8.58
N ASP A 35 -20.25 0.82 9.86
CA ASP A 35 -21.49 1.41 10.41
C ASP A 35 -21.48 2.95 10.54
N THR A 36 -20.32 3.60 10.49
CA THR A 36 -20.19 5.06 10.63
C THR A 36 -19.87 5.81 9.34
N LYS A 37 -19.76 5.11 8.19
CA LYS A 37 -19.32 5.71 6.93
C LYS A 37 -20.42 5.67 5.86
N SER A 38 -20.48 6.71 5.03
CA SER A 38 -21.42 6.79 3.90
C SER A 38 -21.23 5.64 2.91
N MET A 39 -22.29 5.27 2.20
CA MET A 39 -22.25 4.18 1.20
C MET A 39 -21.17 4.38 0.13
N SER A 40 -20.92 5.64 -0.30
CA SER A 40 -19.85 5.96 -1.25
C SER A 40 -18.45 5.77 -0.64
N SER A 41 -18.27 6.14 0.63
CA SER A 41 -17.03 5.92 1.37
C SER A 41 -16.75 4.44 1.58
N GLN A 42 -17.78 3.66 1.94
CA GLN A 42 -17.66 2.20 2.07
C GLN A 42 -17.26 1.54 0.75
N GLN A 43 -17.85 1.96 -0.38
CA GLN A 43 -17.47 1.44 -1.70
C GLN A 43 -16.04 1.82 -2.09
N TRP A 44 -15.59 3.05 -1.78
CA TRP A 44 -14.22 3.49 -2.01
C TRP A 44 -13.22 2.66 -1.20
N ILE A 45 -13.48 2.44 0.10
CA ILE A 45 -12.65 1.60 0.96
C ILE A 45 -12.63 0.15 0.46
N LYS A 46 -13.78 -0.39 0.08
CA LYS A 46 -13.89 -1.76 -0.47
C LYS A 46 -13.01 -1.94 -1.71
N ARG A 47 -12.98 -0.94 -2.62
CA ARG A 47 -12.11 -0.98 -3.81
C ARG A 47 -10.63 -0.97 -3.44
N GLN A 48 -10.23 -0.15 -2.47
CA GLN A 48 -8.85 -0.09 -1.99
C GLN A 48 -8.42 -1.39 -1.31
N LEU A 49 -9.31 -1.99 -0.50
CA LEU A 49 -9.06 -3.27 0.17
C LEU A 49 -8.94 -4.44 -0.82
N SER A 50 -9.56 -4.34 -2.00
CA SER A 50 -9.49 -5.35 -3.07
C SER A 50 -8.41 -5.08 -4.12
N ASP A 51 -7.42 -4.22 -3.82
CA ASP A 51 -6.40 -3.89 -4.80
C ASP A 51 -5.40 -5.05 -5.01
N LYS A 52 -5.55 -5.74 -6.16
CA LYS A 52 -4.70 -6.86 -6.58
C LYS A 52 -3.20 -6.53 -6.55
N TRP A 53 -2.82 -5.27 -6.80
CA TRP A 53 -1.41 -4.88 -6.80
C TRP A 53 -0.84 -4.81 -5.39
N SER A 54 -1.65 -4.42 -4.41
CA SER A 54 -1.24 -4.41 -3.01
C SER A 54 -1.09 -5.84 -2.48
N GLU A 55 -1.98 -6.75 -2.88
CA GLU A 55 -1.85 -8.18 -2.59
C GLU A 55 -0.61 -8.80 -3.25
N LYS A 56 -0.37 -8.50 -4.54
CA LYS A 56 0.81 -8.96 -5.28
C LYS A 56 2.11 -8.43 -4.68
N ALA A 57 2.16 -7.15 -4.32
CA ALA A 57 3.32 -6.55 -3.66
C ALA A 57 3.69 -7.30 -2.37
N ARG A 58 2.70 -7.54 -1.52
CA ARG A 58 2.89 -8.32 -0.29
C ARG A 58 3.34 -9.75 -0.56
N ALA A 59 2.77 -10.41 -1.57
CA ALA A 59 3.15 -11.77 -1.95
C ALA A 59 4.60 -11.85 -2.46
N GLU A 60 5.08 -10.81 -3.15
CA GLU A 60 6.45 -10.71 -3.67
C GLU A 60 7.45 -10.04 -2.68
N GLY A 61 7.01 -9.70 -1.47
CA GLY A 61 7.86 -9.08 -0.44
C GLY A 61 8.20 -7.61 -0.68
N TRP A 62 7.43 -6.91 -1.52
CA TRP A 62 7.51 -5.47 -1.69
C TRP A 62 6.69 -4.73 -0.64
N ARG A 63 7.25 -3.65 -0.09
CA ARG A 63 6.60 -2.82 0.94
C ARG A 63 5.43 -1.99 0.44
N SER A 64 5.39 -1.72 -0.87
CA SER A 64 4.25 -1.06 -1.48
C SER A 64 4.06 -1.48 -2.93
N ARG A 65 2.82 -1.34 -3.42
CA ARG A 65 2.49 -1.51 -4.85
C ARG A 65 3.23 -0.52 -5.77
N ALA A 66 3.77 0.57 -5.23
CA ALA A 66 4.51 1.55 -6.02
C ALA A 66 5.80 0.96 -6.60
N ALA A 67 6.37 -0.09 -6.00
CA ALA A 67 7.51 -0.82 -6.52
C ALA A 67 7.33 -1.24 -7.99
N PHE A 68 6.14 -1.70 -8.38
CA PHE A 68 5.83 -2.09 -9.75
C PHE A 68 5.97 -0.94 -10.76
N LYS A 69 5.68 0.29 -10.35
CA LYS A 69 5.85 1.47 -11.22
C LYS A 69 7.33 1.68 -11.55
N LEU A 70 8.19 1.67 -10.54
CA LEU A 70 9.63 1.87 -10.77
C LEU A 70 10.25 0.68 -11.49
N LEU A 71 9.81 -0.55 -11.20
CA LEU A 71 10.25 -1.74 -11.92
C LEU A 71 9.97 -1.61 -13.43
N GLU A 72 8.74 -1.26 -13.80
CA GLU A 72 8.34 -1.12 -15.21
C GLU A 72 9.08 0.05 -15.91
N ILE A 73 9.21 1.19 -15.22
CA ILE A 73 9.97 2.35 -15.72
C ILE A 73 11.42 1.96 -15.95
N ASP A 74 12.07 1.31 -14.98
CA ASP A 74 13.47 0.92 -15.09
C ASP A 74 13.70 -0.18 -16.12
N ASP A 75 12.78 -1.15 -16.26
CA ASP A 75 12.89 -2.17 -17.31
C ASP A 75 12.86 -1.56 -18.71
N ARG A 76 12.09 -0.48 -18.91
CA ARG A 76 11.98 0.22 -20.18
C ARG A 76 13.15 1.17 -20.45
N PHE A 77 13.55 1.95 -19.46
CA PHE A 77 14.47 3.07 -19.65
C PHE A 77 15.86 2.86 -19.06
N ARG A 78 16.09 1.79 -18.29
CA ARG A 78 17.37 1.45 -17.65
C ARG A 78 17.94 2.63 -16.87
N LEU A 79 17.10 3.24 -16.03
CA LEU A 79 17.44 4.44 -15.25
C LEU A 79 18.48 4.11 -14.17
N ILE A 80 18.28 2.99 -13.48
CA ILE A 80 19.11 2.58 -12.34
C ILE A 80 20.24 1.70 -12.88
N LYS A 81 21.40 2.33 -13.05
CA LYS A 81 22.62 1.63 -13.49
C LYS A 81 23.27 0.89 -12.33
N GLN A 82 23.89 -0.25 -12.61
CA GLN A 82 24.70 -0.95 -11.63
C GLN A 82 25.77 -0.02 -11.03
N GLY A 83 25.89 0.01 -9.71
CA GLY A 83 26.86 0.83 -9.00
C GLY A 83 26.44 2.30 -8.81
N SER A 84 25.26 2.70 -9.28
CA SER A 84 24.74 4.06 -9.12
C SER A 84 24.43 4.42 -7.66
N ARG A 85 24.31 5.71 -7.40
CA ARG A 85 23.83 6.26 -6.12
C ARG A 85 22.43 6.82 -6.37
N VAL A 86 21.48 6.48 -5.51
CA VAL A 86 20.06 6.83 -5.69
C VAL A 86 19.56 7.52 -4.42
N ILE A 87 18.83 8.62 -4.60
CA ILE A 87 18.08 9.29 -3.53
C ILE A 87 16.58 9.16 -3.88
N ASP A 88 15.80 8.65 -2.94
CA ASP A 88 14.33 8.49 -3.04
C ASP A 88 13.67 9.52 -2.13
N LEU A 89 12.99 10.51 -2.72
CA LEU A 89 12.31 11.60 -2.00
C LEU A 89 10.82 11.29 -1.87
N GLY A 90 10.28 11.35 -0.66
CA GLY A 90 8.94 10.83 -0.37
C GLY A 90 8.92 9.31 -0.33
N ALA A 91 9.96 8.72 0.28
CA ALA A 91 10.24 7.30 0.18
C ALA A 91 9.26 6.40 0.93
N ALA A 92 8.48 6.87 1.91
CA ALA A 92 7.66 6.01 2.75
C ALA A 92 6.58 5.26 1.93
N PRO A 93 6.43 3.92 2.08
CA PRO A 93 7.02 3.02 3.09
C PRO A 93 8.32 2.31 2.65
N GLY A 94 8.94 2.72 1.54
CA GLY A 94 10.23 2.22 1.07
C GLY A 94 10.18 1.28 -0.14
N GLY A 95 9.08 1.30 -0.91
CA GLY A 95 8.91 0.42 -2.06
C GLY A 95 9.91 0.70 -3.19
N TRP A 96 10.22 1.97 -3.47
CA TRP A 96 11.18 2.37 -4.50
C TRP A 96 12.62 2.18 -4.02
N VAL A 97 12.93 2.48 -2.75
CA VAL A 97 14.19 2.09 -2.08
C VAL A 97 14.52 0.60 -2.29
N GLN A 98 13.57 -0.32 -2.04
CA GLN A 98 13.80 -1.75 -2.26
C GLN A 98 14.12 -2.07 -3.73
N VAL A 99 13.44 -1.42 -4.67
CA VAL A 99 13.68 -1.62 -6.11
C VAL A 99 15.08 -1.14 -6.49
N ALA A 100 15.49 0.05 -6.05
CA ALA A 100 16.81 0.59 -6.35
C ALA A 100 17.95 -0.32 -5.88
N LEU A 101 17.84 -0.87 -4.65
CA LEU A 101 18.78 -1.87 -4.14
C LEU A 101 18.81 -3.14 -5.01
N LYS A 102 17.64 -3.71 -5.34
CA LYS A 102 17.58 -4.92 -6.18
C LYS A 102 18.08 -4.69 -7.61
N ARG A 103 18.00 -3.46 -8.13
CA ARG A 103 18.56 -3.07 -9.45
C ARG A 103 20.07 -2.81 -9.41
N GLY A 104 20.70 -2.91 -8.24
CA GLY A 104 22.15 -2.86 -8.12
C GLY A 104 22.71 -1.45 -7.88
N ALA A 105 21.90 -0.52 -7.39
CA ALA A 105 22.44 0.71 -6.81
C ALA A 105 23.41 0.37 -5.66
N LYS A 106 24.57 1.04 -5.64
CA LYS A 106 25.59 0.84 -4.60
C LYS A 106 25.22 1.52 -3.28
N ALA A 107 24.54 2.66 -3.37
CA ALA A 107 24.08 3.41 -2.22
C ALA A 107 22.68 3.95 -2.50
N VAL A 108 21.78 3.80 -1.54
CA VAL A 108 20.41 4.28 -1.63
C VAL A 108 20.07 5.01 -0.34
N VAL A 109 19.63 6.26 -0.48
CA VAL A 109 19.12 7.09 0.63
C VAL A 109 17.63 7.34 0.40
N GLY A 110 16.79 7.02 1.37
CA GLY A 110 15.37 7.34 1.35
C GLY A 110 15.06 8.46 2.34
N VAL A 111 14.34 9.49 1.90
CA VAL A 111 13.98 10.64 2.73
C VAL A 111 12.48 10.83 2.72
N ASP A 112 11.87 10.92 3.91
CA ASP A 112 10.44 11.15 4.06
C ASP A 112 10.15 11.83 5.40
N LEU A 113 9.01 12.51 5.51
CA LEU A 113 8.51 13.05 6.78
C LEU A 113 8.07 11.93 7.72
N LEU A 114 7.61 10.82 7.16
CA LEU A 114 7.13 9.65 7.88
C LEU A 114 8.27 8.68 8.17
N PRO A 115 8.25 7.98 9.32
CA PRO A 115 9.23 6.96 9.61
C PRO A 115 9.11 5.80 8.61
N ILE A 116 10.27 5.28 8.19
CA ILE A 116 10.37 4.12 7.31
C ILE A 116 11.06 3.00 8.09
N GLU A 117 10.45 1.82 8.12
CA GLU A 117 11.08 0.65 8.74
C GLU A 117 12.47 0.39 8.13
N PRO A 118 13.49 -0.03 8.88
CA PRO A 118 14.84 -0.22 8.34
C PRO A 118 14.87 -1.16 7.13
N ILE A 119 15.56 -0.77 6.05
CA ILE A 119 15.80 -1.61 4.86
C ILE A 119 17.31 -1.90 4.78
N PRO A 120 17.74 -3.16 4.93
CA PRO A 120 19.16 -3.50 4.84
C PRO A 120 19.78 -3.02 3.51
N GLY A 121 20.91 -2.30 3.62
CA GLY A 121 21.63 -1.74 2.47
C GLY A 121 21.19 -0.35 2.04
N ALA A 122 20.16 0.24 2.67
CA ALA A 122 19.76 1.63 2.47
C ALA A 122 19.90 2.45 3.76
N GLU A 123 20.16 3.74 3.58
CA GLU A 123 20.06 4.75 4.62
C GLU A 123 18.68 5.41 4.54
N LEU A 124 18.02 5.58 5.69
CA LEU A 124 16.66 6.10 5.75
C LEU A 124 16.62 7.27 6.73
N ILE A 125 16.24 8.44 6.22
CA ILE A 125 16.25 9.70 6.96
C ILE A 125 14.82 10.18 7.10
N GLN A 126 14.37 10.34 8.34
CA GLN A 126 13.09 10.97 8.61
C GLN A 126 13.27 12.48 8.68
N ALA A 127 12.98 13.19 7.58
CA ALA A 127 13.14 14.64 7.52
C ALA A 127 12.31 15.28 6.40
N ASP A 128 12.15 16.60 6.50
CA ASP A 128 11.65 17.42 5.40
C ASP A 128 12.79 17.67 4.39
N PHE A 129 12.70 17.10 3.20
CA PHE A 129 13.74 17.25 2.17
C PHE A 129 13.87 18.69 1.64
N THR A 130 12.94 19.59 1.96
CA THR A 130 13.05 21.02 1.62
C THR A 130 13.83 21.81 2.68
N HIS A 131 14.13 21.21 3.84
CA HIS A 131 14.90 21.85 4.89
C HIS A 131 16.38 21.96 4.49
N PRO A 132 17.02 23.15 4.59
CA PRO A 132 18.36 23.37 4.05
C PRO A 132 19.45 22.47 4.65
N GLY A 133 19.34 22.10 5.92
CA GLY A 133 20.31 21.20 6.58
C GLY A 133 20.18 19.71 6.25
N VAL A 134 19.16 19.29 5.49
CA VAL A 134 18.94 17.87 5.19
C VAL A 134 19.94 17.33 4.17
N ALA A 135 20.45 18.18 3.27
CA ALA A 135 21.48 17.77 2.31
C ALA A 135 22.80 17.34 2.98
N GLU A 136 23.08 17.82 4.20
CA GLU A 136 24.28 17.47 4.96
C GLU A 136 24.20 16.06 5.57
N GLN A 137 23.02 15.44 5.55
CA GLN A 137 22.75 14.11 6.08
C GLN A 137 22.75 13.02 4.99
N MET A 138 22.87 13.39 3.70
CA MET A 138 22.81 12.48 2.55
C MET A 138 24.18 12.25 1.90
#